data_AF-A0A0B1RWG2-F1
#
_entry.id   AF-A0A0B1RWG2-F1
#
_cell.length_a   1.000
_cell.length_b   1.000
_cell.length_c   1.000
_cell.angle_alpha   90.00
_cell.angle_beta   90.00
_cell.angle_gamma   90.00
#
_symmetry.space_group_name_H-M   'P 1'
#
loop_
_entity.id
_entity.type
_entity.pdbx_description
1 polymer ?
#
loop_
_entity_poly.entity_id
_entity_poly.type
_entity_poly.pdbx_seq_one_letter_code
_entity_poly.pdbx_strand_id
1 'polypeptide(L)'
;LYVVVADSTSNGFYWDYFKQALIDTSEVPAQWTYVGDEQGYLAVQNLRKLVRSVNHRQPIIFGRIFAQKSLLYYIFPFLQSKRMSLQSGIVFSNMAIKNLSQCKGRLLPRATESRLFACAEELGIRIVDPVDEDGMHLFYEKDLKTLMPEAY
;
A
#
# COMPACT_ATOMS: atom_id res chain seq x y z
N LEU A 1 -13.79 5.20 -14.22
CA LEU A 1 -12.44 4.94 -13.70
C LEU A 1 -11.65 6.20 -13.97
N TYR A 2 -11.29 6.96 -12.93
CA TYR A 2 -10.42 8.13 -13.08
C TYR A 2 -9.00 7.64 -12.80
N VAL A 3 -8.13 7.74 -13.80
CA VAL A 3 -6.72 7.39 -13.68
C VAL A 3 -5.96 8.71 -13.69
N VAL A 4 -5.30 9.03 -12.58
CA VAL A 4 -4.40 10.17 -12.49
C VAL A 4 -2.99 9.60 -12.65
N VAL A 5 -2.34 9.95 -13.76
CA VAL A 5 -0.92 9.62 -13.97
C VAL A 5 -0.12 10.75 -13.36
N ALA A 6 0.60 10.44 -12.29
CA ALA A 6 1.51 11.38 -11.66
C ALA A 6 2.91 11.17 -12.27
N ASP A 7 3.26 12.01 -13.25
CA ASP A 7 4.58 11.99 -13.88
C ASP A 7 5.55 12.86 -13.06
N SER A 8 6.69 12.30 -12.65
CA SER A 8 7.66 12.98 -11.80
C SER A 8 9.06 12.41 -11.96
N THR A 9 10.04 13.31 -12.02
CA THR A 9 11.48 12.97 -11.95
C THR A 9 11.90 12.51 -10.56
N SER A 10 11.05 12.74 -9.54
CA SER A 10 11.19 12.23 -8.19
C SER A 10 10.37 10.96 -8.03
N ASN A 11 11.04 9.85 -7.75
CA ASN A 11 10.41 8.54 -7.61
C ASN A 11 9.50 8.47 -6.37
N GLY A 12 8.49 7.59 -6.39
CA GLY A 12 7.55 7.37 -5.27
C GLY A 12 8.20 6.93 -3.94
N PHE A 13 9.53 6.84 -3.91
CA PHE A 13 10.34 6.61 -2.71
C PHE A 13 10.52 7.86 -1.86
N TYR A 14 10.21 9.07 -2.36
CA TYR A 14 10.19 10.31 -1.58
C TYR A 14 8.83 10.57 -0.94
N TRP A 15 8.82 10.64 0.39
CA TRP A 15 7.57 10.75 1.14
C TRP A 15 6.80 12.03 0.85
N ASP A 16 7.49 13.17 0.71
CA ASP A 16 6.81 14.44 0.53
C ASP A 16 6.07 14.50 -0.81
N TYR A 17 6.64 13.89 -1.85
CA TYR A 17 5.98 13.71 -3.13
C TYR A 17 4.76 12.78 -3.01
N PHE A 18 4.94 11.61 -2.38
CA PHE A 18 3.85 10.66 -2.15
C PHE A 18 2.71 11.28 -1.33
N LYS A 19 3.04 12.09 -0.32
CA LYS A 19 2.07 12.80 0.50
C LYS A 19 1.31 13.84 -0.31
N GLN A 20 1.96 14.57 -1.22
CA GLN A 20 1.26 15.50 -2.09
C GLN A 20 0.25 14.76 -2.98
N ALA A 21 0.63 13.63 -3.57
CA ALA A 21 -0.29 12.79 -4.34
C ALA A 21 -1.50 12.33 -3.50
N LEU A 22 -1.29 11.98 -2.21
CA LEU A 22 -2.40 11.67 -1.29
C LEU A 22 -3.29 12.88 -1.00
N ILE A 23 -2.72 14.07 -0.84
CA ILE A 23 -3.48 15.32 -0.64
C ILE A 23 -4.38 15.56 -1.86
N ASP A 24 -3.82 15.55 -3.07
CA ASP A 24 -4.55 15.81 -4.30
C ASP A 24 -5.64 14.74 -4.52
N THR A 25 -5.32 13.48 -4.23
CA THR A 25 -6.30 12.37 -4.34
C THR A 25 -7.42 12.50 -3.31
N SER A 26 -7.18 13.12 -2.15
CA SER A 26 -8.20 13.28 -1.10
C SER A 26 -9.37 14.19 -1.51
N GLU A 27 -9.16 15.02 -2.54
CA GLU A 27 -10.15 15.93 -3.11
C GLU A 27 -11.02 15.26 -4.19
N VAL A 28 -10.57 14.12 -4.72
CA VAL A 28 -11.31 13.36 -5.73
C VAL A 28 -12.43 12.55 -5.07
N PRO A 29 -13.66 12.56 -5.59
CA PRO A 29 -14.79 11.81 -5.02
C PRO A 29 -14.72 10.30 -5.34
N ALA A 30 -13.60 9.65 -5.03
CA ALA A 30 -13.41 8.22 -5.15
C ALA A 30 -13.76 7.50 -3.83
N GLN A 31 -14.31 6.28 -3.90
CA GLN A 31 -14.48 5.41 -2.73
C GLN A 31 -13.19 4.64 -2.41
N TRP A 32 -12.49 4.24 -3.46
CA TRP A 32 -11.26 3.45 -3.43
C TRP A 32 -10.28 4.04 -4.43
N THR A 33 -9.01 4.11 -4.04
CA THR A 33 -7.90 4.54 -4.90
C THR A 33 -6.87 3.43 -4.95
N TYR A 34 -6.47 3.05 -6.16
CA TYR A 34 -5.31 2.19 -6.38
C TYR A 34 -4.10 3.06 -6.74
N VAL A 35 -2.97 2.81 -6.09
CA VAL A 35 -1.67 3.42 -6.38
C VAL A 35 -0.70 2.28 -6.67
N GLY A 36 -0.02 2.30 -7.80
CA GLY A 36 0.92 1.24 -8.17
C GLY A 36 1.90 1.70 -9.23
N ASP A 37 2.88 0.83 -9.51
CA ASP A 37 3.89 1.02 -10.54
C ASP A 37 3.27 0.92 -11.96
N GLU A 38 3.90 1.56 -12.95
CA GLU A 38 3.49 1.51 -14.35
C GLU A 38 3.55 0.08 -14.93
N GLN A 39 4.46 -0.75 -14.41
CA GLN A 39 4.66 -2.13 -14.85
C GLN A 39 3.84 -3.13 -14.02
N GLY A 40 3.07 -2.64 -13.04
CA GLY A 40 2.26 -3.47 -12.16
C GLY A 40 1.02 -4.04 -12.85
N TYR A 41 0.77 -5.34 -12.64
CA TYR A 41 -0.46 -5.98 -13.08
C TYR A 41 -1.55 -5.94 -12.01
N LEU A 42 -2.75 -5.48 -12.37
CA LEU A 42 -3.90 -5.45 -11.46
C LEU A 42 -5.08 -6.27 -12.02
N ALA A 43 -5.39 -7.39 -11.36
CA ALA A 43 -6.61 -8.16 -11.64
C ALA A 43 -7.85 -7.42 -11.11
N VAL A 44 -8.47 -6.58 -11.94
CA VAL A 44 -9.62 -5.71 -11.55
C VAL A 44 -10.78 -6.50 -10.93
N GLN A 45 -11.05 -7.73 -11.37
CA GLN A 45 -12.14 -8.54 -10.80
C GLN A 45 -11.83 -9.02 -9.38
N ASN A 46 -10.58 -9.38 -9.10
CA ASN A 46 -10.14 -9.77 -7.76
C ASN A 46 -10.18 -8.56 -6.84
N LEU A 47 -9.73 -7.40 -7.33
CA LEU A 47 -9.85 -6.15 -6.60
C LEU A 47 -11.31 -5.83 -6.26
N ARG A 48 -12.25 -5.98 -7.20
CA ARG A 48 -13.69 -5.77 -6.94
C ARG A 48 -14.23 -6.69 -5.85
N LYS A 49 -13.84 -7.97 -5.85
CA LYS A 49 -14.23 -8.91 -4.80
C LYS A 49 -13.70 -8.46 -3.44
N LEU A 50 -12.43 -8.07 -3.38
CA LEU A 50 -11.77 -7.59 -2.17
C LEU A 50 -12.45 -6.33 -1.61
N VAL A 51 -12.66 -5.29 -2.42
CA VAL A 51 -13.21 -4.02 -1.91
C VAL A 51 -14.70 -4.09 -1.56
N ARG A 52 -15.43 -5.09 -2.07
CA ARG A 52 -16.85 -5.31 -1.74
C ARG A 52 -17.06 -5.95 -0.38
N SER A 53 -16.08 -6.67 0.15
CA SER A 53 -16.18 -7.30 1.48
C SER A 53 -15.96 -6.30 2.63
N VAL A 54 -15.64 -5.04 2.32
CA VAL A 54 -15.18 -4.05 3.28
C VAL A 54 -15.90 -2.71 3.11
N ASN A 55 -16.21 -2.05 4.24
CA ASN A 55 -16.82 -0.72 4.23
C ASN A 55 -15.76 0.38 3.96
N HIS A 56 -15.85 1.04 2.80
CA HIS A 56 -14.97 2.14 2.39
C HIS A 56 -14.98 3.37 3.33
N ARG A 57 -15.93 3.47 4.27
CA ARG A 57 -15.95 4.54 5.29
C ARG A 57 -14.99 4.27 6.45
N GLN A 58 -14.53 3.03 6.62
CA GLN A 58 -13.49 2.70 7.59
C GLN A 58 -12.11 3.00 7.00
N PRO A 59 -11.17 3.55 7.77
CA PRO A 59 -9.81 3.81 7.29
C PRO A 59 -9.06 2.49 7.12
N ILE A 60 -8.99 2.02 5.88
CA ILE A 60 -8.39 0.74 5.49
C ILE A 60 -7.43 0.92 4.32
N ILE A 61 -6.33 0.18 4.37
CA ILE A 61 -5.32 0.04 3.31
C ILE A 61 -5.11 -1.45 3.01
N PHE A 62 -5.14 -1.81 1.74
CA PHE A 62 -4.71 -3.12 1.25
C PHE A 62 -3.39 -3.00 0.52
N GLY A 63 -2.44 -3.86 0.81
CA GLY A 63 -1.16 -3.91 0.11
C GLY A 63 -0.24 -4.95 0.71
N ARG A 64 0.84 -5.27 -0.01
CA ARG A 64 1.84 -6.24 0.43
C ARG A 64 2.61 -5.69 1.64
N ILE A 65 2.67 -6.45 2.73
CA ILE A 65 3.43 -6.10 3.93
C ILE A 65 4.70 -6.94 3.98
N PHE A 66 5.84 -6.26 4.13
CA PHE A 66 7.11 -6.92 4.42
C PHE A 66 7.53 -6.64 5.85
N ALA A 67 7.79 -7.70 6.61
CA ALA A 67 8.42 -7.61 7.91
C ALA A 67 9.90 -8.00 7.78
N GLN A 68 10.82 -7.05 7.99
CA GLN A 68 12.24 -7.34 7.95
C GLN A 68 12.66 -8.02 9.26
N LYS A 69 12.96 -9.32 9.20
CA LYS A 69 13.50 -10.07 10.33
C LYS A 69 15.01 -9.84 10.42
N SER A 70 15.42 -8.89 11.26
CA SER A 70 16.83 -8.70 11.65
C SER A 70 17.26 -9.78 12.64
N LEU A 71 18.54 -10.15 12.69
CA LEU A 71 19.07 -11.01 13.76
C LEU A 71 18.81 -10.44 15.17
N LEU A 72 18.73 -9.11 15.29
CA LEU A 72 18.37 -8.43 16.55
C LEU A 72 16.92 -8.70 17.00
N TYR A 73 16.06 -9.21 16.13
CA TYR A 73 14.68 -9.57 16.46
C TYR A 73 14.60 -10.61 17.58
N TYR A 74 15.54 -11.56 17.63
CA TYR A 74 15.56 -12.59 18.67
C TYR A 74 15.78 -12.02 20.07
N ILE A 75 16.42 -10.85 20.17
CA ILE A 75 16.73 -10.17 21.43
C ILE A 75 15.69 -9.09 21.71
N PHE A 76 15.19 -8.43 20.66
CA PHE A 76 14.23 -7.34 20.77
C PHE A 76 13.06 -7.54 19.79
N PRO A 77 12.05 -8.34 20.17
CA PRO A 77 10.93 -8.67 19.28
C PRO A 77 10.07 -7.47 18.92
N PHE A 78 10.15 -6.37 19.67
CA PHE A 78 9.44 -5.12 19.43
C PHE A 78 10.10 -4.21 18.38
N LEU A 79 11.33 -4.51 17.92
CA LEU A 79 12.05 -3.72 16.91
C LEU A 79 11.78 -4.17 15.46
N GLN A 80 10.66 -4.87 15.21
CA GLN A 80 10.31 -5.28 13.85
C GLN A 80 9.99 -4.06 12.99
N SER A 81 10.84 -3.80 11.99
CA SER A 81 10.52 -2.85 10.93
C SER A 81 9.57 -3.50 9.94
N LYS A 82 8.35 -2.97 9.84
CA LYS A 82 7.37 -3.32 8.82
C LYS A 82 7.33 -2.22 7.77
N ARG A 83 7.16 -2.63 6.52
CA ARG A 83 7.04 -1.72 5.38
C ARG A 83 5.96 -2.22 4.43
N MET A 84 5.35 -1.30 3.70
CA MET A 84 4.37 -1.61 2.66
C MET A 84 4.98 -1.45 1.28
N SER A 85 4.85 -2.47 0.43
CA SER A 85 5.39 -2.41 -0.94
C SER A 85 4.61 -1.42 -1.79
N LEU A 86 5.28 -0.38 -2.27
CA LEU A 86 4.69 0.52 -3.29
C LEU A 86 4.67 -0.16 -4.66
N GLN A 87 5.69 -0.98 -4.94
CA GLN A 87 5.85 -1.69 -6.20
C GLN A 87 4.76 -2.74 -6.42
N SER A 88 4.31 -3.41 -5.35
CA SER A 88 3.24 -4.40 -5.46
C SER A 88 1.85 -3.79 -5.72
N GLY A 89 1.71 -2.47 -5.67
CA GLY A 89 0.43 -1.78 -5.67
C GLY A 89 -0.23 -1.74 -4.29
N ILE A 90 -0.98 -0.67 -4.03
CA ILE A 90 -1.66 -0.38 -2.77
C ILE A 90 -3.05 0.15 -3.08
N VAL A 91 -4.04 -0.31 -2.33
CA VAL A 91 -5.42 0.17 -2.42
C VAL A 91 -5.80 0.86 -1.13
N PHE A 92 -6.27 2.09 -1.25
CA PHE A 92 -6.71 2.91 -0.13
C PHE A 92 -8.22 3.10 -0.18
N SER A 93 -8.86 3.01 0.99
CA SER A 93 -10.16 3.64 1.21
C SER A 93 -10.03 5.17 1.19
N ASN A 94 -11.10 5.87 0.83
CA ASN A 94 -11.13 7.34 0.89
C ASN A 94 -10.79 7.86 2.30
N MET A 95 -11.31 7.22 3.35
CA MET A 95 -11.02 7.61 4.73
C MET A 95 -9.53 7.45 5.07
N ALA A 96 -8.87 6.39 4.58
CA ALA A 96 -7.44 6.22 4.79
C ALA A 96 -6.63 7.33 4.12
N ILE A 97 -6.98 7.73 2.89
CA ILE A 97 -6.30 8.84 2.19
C ILE A 97 -6.43 10.14 2.97
N LYS A 98 -7.65 10.48 3.42
CA LYS A 98 -7.90 11.70 4.20
C LYS A 98 -7.11 11.76 5.51
N ASN A 99 -6.97 10.62 6.19
CA ASN A 99 -6.17 10.54 7.41
C ASN A 99 -4.68 10.68 7.09
N LEU A 100 -4.19 9.94 6.08
CA LEU A 100 -2.77 9.94 5.70
C LEU A 100 -2.28 11.29 5.17
N SER A 101 -3.13 12.04 4.45
CA SER A 101 -2.78 13.38 3.95
C SER A 101 -2.44 14.35 5.08
N GLN A 102 -2.98 14.11 6.28
CA GLN A 102 -2.73 14.90 7.48
C GLN A 102 -1.53 14.39 8.31
N CYS A 103 -0.87 13.31 7.91
CA CYS A 103 0.25 12.75 8.68
C CYS A 103 1.42 13.76 8.74
N LYS A 104 1.70 14.28 9.94
CA LYS A 104 2.79 15.24 10.19
C LYS A 104 4.08 14.57 10.68
N GLY A 105 3.96 13.44 11.37
CA GLY A 105 5.06 12.53 11.68
C GLY A 105 6.19 13.11 12.53
N ARG A 106 6.25 12.76 13.82
CA ARG A 106 7.27 13.31 14.73
C ARG A 106 8.64 12.62 14.61
N LEU A 107 8.69 11.36 14.14
CA LEU A 107 9.88 10.49 14.03
C LEU A 107 9.71 9.43 12.93
N LEU A 108 9.42 9.86 11.70
CA LEU A 108 9.09 8.92 10.62
C LEU A 108 10.32 8.40 9.85
N PRO A 109 10.31 7.13 9.39
CA PRO A 109 11.36 6.55 8.56
C PRO A 109 11.68 7.38 7.31
N ARG A 110 12.92 7.25 6.79
CA ARG A 110 13.35 7.93 5.55
C ARG A 110 12.69 7.36 4.29
N ALA A 111 12.38 6.06 4.27
CA ALA A 111 11.76 5.41 3.12
C ALA A 111 10.23 5.56 3.15
N THR A 112 9.63 5.90 2.01
CA THR A 112 8.17 6.08 1.88
C THR A 112 7.38 4.84 2.31
N GLU A 113 7.85 3.65 1.97
CA GLU A 113 7.18 2.39 2.34
C GLU A 113 7.05 2.18 3.85
N SER A 114 8.15 2.41 4.58
CA SER A 114 8.17 2.33 6.05
C SER A 114 7.40 3.50 6.67
N ARG A 115 7.48 4.67 6.05
CA ARG A 115 6.80 5.88 6.51
C ARG A 115 5.29 5.80 6.37
N LEU A 116 4.81 5.28 5.25
CA LEU A 116 3.41 5.00 4.99
C LEU A 116 2.86 4.05 6.04
N PHE A 117 3.58 2.95 6.30
CA PHE A 117 3.19 1.96 7.29
C PHE A 117 3.12 2.58 8.70
N ALA A 118 4.14 3.33 9.11
CA ALA A 118 4.18 3.99 10.41
C ALA A 118 3.08 5.05 10.59
N CYS A 119 2.82 5.89 9.58
CA CYS A 119 1.71 6.84 9.58
C CYS A 119 0.36 6.13 9.73
N ALA A 120 0.17 5.04 8.99
CA ALA A 120 -1.07 4.28 9.05
C ALA A 120 -1.29 3.67 10.44
N GLU A 121 -0.25 3.12 11.07
CA GLU A 121 -0.35 2.64 12.46
C GLU A 121 -0.62 3.77 13.46
N GLU A 122 0.08 4.91 13.37
CA GLU A 122 -0.11 6.08 14.24
C GLU A 122 -1.55 6.63 14.16
N LEU A 123 -2.14 6.61 12.97
CA LEU A 123 -3.49 7.10 12.70
C LEU A 123 -4.59 6.04 12.90
N GLY A 124 -4.24 4.85 13.39
CA GLY A 124 -5.20 3.76 13.62
C GLY A 124 -5.86 3.24 12.33
N ILE A 125 -5.19 3.37 11.20
CA ILE A 125 -5.66 2.87 9.90
C ILE A 125 -5.40 1.37 9.85
N ARG A 126 -6.43 0.59 9.51
CA ARG A 126 -6.30 -0.87 9.40
C ARG A 126 -5.56 -1.23 8.12
N ILE A 127 -4.39 -1.84 8.28
CA ILE A 127 -3.56 -2.36 7.20
C ILE A 127 -3.83 -3.85 7.02
N VAL A 128 -4.05 -4.29 5.78
CA VAL A 128 -4.32 -5.69 5.44
C VAL A 128 -3.44 -6.12 4.27
N ASP A 129 -2.75 -7.25 4.42
CA ASP A 129 -2.11 -7.99 3.32
C ASP A 129 -3.07 -9.12 2.91
N PRO A 130 -3.91 -8.92 1.88
CA PRO A 130 -4.93 -9.90 1.55
C PRO A 130 -4.31 -11.09 0.82
N VAL A 131 -4.73 -12.27 1.25
CA VAL A 131 -4.40 -13.56 0.64
C VAL A 131 -5.67 -14.19 0.06
N ASP A 132 -5.53 -15.02 -0.95
CA ASP A 132 -6.60 -15.85 -1.49
C ASP A 132 -6.85 -17.12 -0.66
N GLU A 133 -7.73 -17.99 -1.15
CA GLU A 133 -8.12 -19.24 -0.51
C GLU A 133 -6.95 -20.23 -0.35
N ASP A 134 -5.96 -20.13 -1.24
CA ASP A 134 -4.75 -20.97 -1.24
C ASP A 134 -3.61 -20.34 -0.41
N GLY A 135 -3.87 -19.20 0.23
CA GLY A 135 -2.88 -18.47 1.04
C GLY A 135 -1.89 -17.65 0.21
N MET A 136 -2.15 -17.46 -1.09
CA MET A 136 -1.32 -16.67 -1.99
C MET A 136 -1.70 -15.19 -1.90
N HIS A 137 -0.70 -14.31 -1.82
CA HIS A 137 -0.92 -12.85 -1.70
C HIS A 137 -1.60 -12.28 -2.95
N LEU A 138 -2.53 -11.34 -2.81
CA LEU A 138 -3.18 -10.71 -3.98
C LEU A 138 -2.33 -9.63 -4.66
N PHE A 139 -1.29 -9.13 -4.00
CA PHE A 139 -0.39 -8.08 -4.49
C PHE A 139 1.01 -8.65 -4.72
N TYR A 140 1.60 -8.34 -5.88
CA TYR A 140 2.90 -8.86 -6.32
C TYR A 140 3.76 -7.77 -6.96
N GLU A 141 5.07 -7.76 -6.66
CA GLU A 141 6.03 -6.80 -7.24
C GLU A 141 6.38 -7.09 -8.70
N LYS A 142 6.11 -8.30 -9.21
CA LYS A 142 6.64 -8.78 -10.50
C LYS A 142 5.57 -9.02 -11.56
N ASP A 143 6.01 -8.89 -12.80
CA ASP A 143 5.27 -9.08 -14.04
C ASP A 143 4.65 -10.50 -14.17
N LEU A 144 3.55 -10.61 -14.91
CA LEU A 144 2.67 -11.77 -15.04
C LEU A 144 3.42 -13.07 -15.37
N LYS A 145 4.56 -12.96 -16.07
CA LYS A 145 5.43 -14.07 -16.46
C LYS A 145 5.99 -14.86 -15.27
N THR A 146 6.12 -14.23 -14.11
CA THR A 146 6.61 -14.90 -12.89
C THR A 146 5.50 -15.54 -12.06
N LEU A 147 4.24 -15.28 -12.42
CA LEU A 147 3.04 -15.83 -11.77
C LEU A 147 2.46 -17.01 -12.52
N MET A 148 2.91 -17.27 -13.75
CA MET A 148 2.57 -18.50 -14.47
C MET A 148 3.57 -19.59 -14.05
N PRO A 149 3.14 -20.68 -13.41
CA PRO A 149 4.02 -21.83 -13.23
C PRO A 149 4.48 -22.27 -14.62
N GLU A 150 5.79 -22.52 -14.78
CA GLU A 150 6.33 -23.08 -16.02
C GLU A 150 5.55 -24.36 -16.33
N ALA A 151 4.72 -24.31 -17.36
CA ALA A 151 4.02 -25.47 -17.87
C ALA A 151 5.09 -26.38 -18.50
N TYR A 152 5.49 -27.41 -17.74
CA TYR A 152 6.27 -28.55 -18.24
C TYR A 152 5.41 -29.45 -19.12
#